data_AF-A0A7S2Z8T9-F1
#
_entry.id   AF-A0A7S2Z8T9-F1
#
_cell.length_a   1.000
_cell.length_b   1.000
_cell.length_c   1.000
_cell.angle_alpha   90.00
_cell.angle_beta   90.00
_cell.angle_gamma   90.00
#
_symmetry.space_group_name_H-M   'P 1'
#
loop_
_entity.id
_entity.type
_entity.pdbx_description
1 polymer ?
#
loop_
_entity_poly.entity_id
_entity_poly.type
_entity_poly.pdbx_seq_one_letter_code
_entity_poly.pdbx_strand_id
1 'polypeptide(L)'
;FRETAEGHREGGAERGAATMKLLTHNLLECHIKGVTNKYPFKVEASQVETCECDFNPDFLRRMYPKLDWKAFRETAEGLVPDTQLPESVSEDMLKSDEGFLRSFHHVLLEVEVEEGALICPETGRRFPISKGIPNLLLNEDEC
;
A
#
# COMPACT_ATOMS: atom_id res chain seq x y z
N PHE A 1 -12.94 -46.30 9.93
CA PHE A 1 -13.75 -45.08 9.78
C PHE A 1 -13.71 -44.36 11.13
N ARG A 2 -12.95 -43.30 11.36
CA ARG A 2 -12.38 -42.24 10.51
C ARG A 2 -10.97 -41.89 11.00
N GLU A 3 -10.11 -41.58 10.05
CA GLU A 3 -8.78 -41.00 10.21
C GLU A 3 -8.81 -39.68 10.99
N THR A 4 -7.85 -39.49 11.90
CA THR A 4 -7.40 -38.17 12.36
C THR A 4 -6.16 -37.81 11.53
N ALA A 5 -6.38 -37.08 10.45
CA ALA A 5 -5.31 -36.43 9.70
C ALA A 5 -4.96 -35.10 10.40
N GLU A 6 -3.95 -35.14 11.27
CA GLU A 6 -3.24 -33.93 11.70
C GLU A 6 -2.33 -33.50 10.55
N GLY A 7 -2.90 -32.71 9.64
CA GLY A 7 -2.14 -31.97 8.64
C GLY A 7 -1.34 -30.88 9.33
N HIS A 8 -0.10 -31.19 9.69
CA HIS A 8 0.94 -30.20 9.96
C HIS A 8 1.04 -29.32 8.71
N ARG A 9 0.54 -28.07 8.76
CA ARG A 9 0.84 -27.08 7.73
C ARG A 9 2.28 -26.64 7.91
N GLU A 10 3.19 -27.40 7.31
CA GLU A 10 4.42 -26.82 6.79
C GLU A 10 4.01 -25.92 5.62
N GLY A 11 4.17 -24.60 5.81
CA GLY A 11 3.95 -23.59 4.79
C GLY A 11 5.17 -22.67 4.78
N GLY A 12 6.06 -22.93 3.83
CA GLY A 12 7.41 -22.39 3.77
C GLY A 12 7.48 -20.87 3.72
N ALA A 13 8.44 -20.34 4.48
CA ALA A 13 9.00 -19.02 4.26
C ALA A 13 9.86 -19.04 2.98
N GLU A 14 9.19 -18.93 1.83
CA GLU A 14 9.80 -18.40 0.60
C GLU A 14 8.85 -17.37 -0.01
N ARG A 15 8.82 -16.16 0.57
CA ARG A 15 8.23 -14.99 -0.07
C ARG A 15 9.31 -13.95 -0.26
N GLY A 16 10.10 -14.16 -1.31
CA GLY A 16 11.12 -13.21 -1.81
C GLY A 16 10.61 -12.30 -2.93
N ALA A 17 9.30 -12.22 -3.16
CA ALA A 17 8.72 -11.31 -4.15
C ALA A 17 8.44 -9.96 -3.48
N ALA A 18 9.07 -8.89 -3.99
CA ALA A 18 8.76 -7.53 -3.57
C ALA A 18 7.35 -7.17 -4.04
N THR A 19 6.42 -7.07 -3.10
CA THR A 19 5.02 -6.70 -3.30
C THR A 19 4.80 -5.21 -3.05
N MET A 20 3.72 -4.64 -3.58
CA MET A 20 3.47 -3.20 -3.53
C MET A 20 2.82 -2.81 -2.21
N LYS A 21 3.64 -2.31 -1.28
CA LYS A 21 3.18 -1.67 -0.03
C LYS A 21 2.50 -0.33 -0.33
N LEU A 22 1.60 0.12 0.55
CA LEU A 22 0.98 1.46 0.42
C LEU A 22 1.99 2.60 0.54
N LEU A 23 3.12 2.38 1.23
CA LEU A 23 4.27 3.30 1.16
C LEU A 23 4.70 3.56 -0.28
N THR A 24 4.87 2.51 -1.09
CA THR A 24 5.30 2.64 -2.48
C THR A 24 4.25 3.40 -3.28
N HIS A 25 2.97 3.03 -3.14
CA HIS A 25 1.85 3.74 -3.78
C HIS A 25 1.90 5.24 -3.56
N ASN A 26 2.09 5.66 -2.30
CA ASN A 26 2.03 7.06 -1.92
C ASN A 26 3.16 7.92 -2.53
N LEU A 27 4.19 7.29 -3.10
CA LEU A 27 5.33 7.92 -3.76
C LEU A 27 5.26 7.86 -5.30
N LEU A 28 4.24 7.22 -5.88
CA LEU A 28 4.11 7.05 -7.34
C LEU A 28 3.22 8.13 -7.96
N GLU A 29 3.68 8.70 -9.07
CA GLU A 29 2.96 9.69 -9.87
C GLU A 29 2.77 9.24 -11.32
N CYS A 30 1.70 9.68 -11.95
CA CYS A 30 1.41 9.45 -13.36
C CYS A 30 2.24 10.40 -14.25
N HIS A 31 3.16 9.86 -15.03
CA HIS A 31 4.05 10.66 -15.91
C HIS A 31 3.66 10.63 -17.40
N ILE A 32 2.41 10.31 -17.72
CA ILE A 32 1.91 10.40 -19.09
C ILE A 32 2.03 11.84 -19.59
N LYS A 33 2.49 12.00 -20.83
CA LYS A 33 2.66 13.30 -21.46
C LYS A 33 1.37 14.12 -21.46
N GLY A 34 1.50 15.39 -21.07
CA GLY A 34 0.39 16.34 -21.02
C GLY A 34 -0.44 16.30 -19.74
N VAL A 35 -0.25 15.30 -18.86
CA VAL A 35 -0.97 15.21 -17.59
C VAL A 35 -0.49 16.28 -16.61
N THR A 36 -1.45 16.94 -15.97
CA THR A 36 -1.23 17.95 -14.92
C THR A 36 -1.57 17.43 -13.53
N ASN A 37 -2.67 16.69 -13.41
CA ASN A 37 -3.08 15.97 -12.22
C ASN A 37 -2.51 14.55 -12.23
N LYS A 38 -1.34 14.40 -11.62
CA LYS A 38 -0.55 13.16 -11.68
C LYS A 38 -0.76 12.23 -10.48
N TYR A 39 -1.44 12.70 -9.44
CA TYR A 39 -1.42 12.09 -8.12
C TYR A 39 -2.74 12.34 -7.36
N PRO A 40 -3.19 11.40 -6.50
CA PRO A 40 -2.69 10.03 -6.37
C PRO A 40 -3.21 9.13 -7.50
N PHE A 41 -2.49 8.04 -7.77
CA PHE A 41 -3.08 6.93 -8.52
C PHE A 41 -4.26 6.36 -7.75
N LYS A 42 -5.41 6.16 -8.40
CA LYS A 42 -6.50 5.37 -7.81
C LYS A 42 -6.08 3.89 -7.82
N VAL A 43 -6.25 3.20 -6.69
CA VAL A 43 -5.98 1.77 -6.60
C VAL A 43 -7.25 0.97 -6.81
N GLU A 44 -7.21 0.01 -7.73
CA GLU A 44 -8.23 -1.03 -7.88
C GLU A 44 -7.59 -2.38 -7.59
N ALA A 45 -7.62 -2.80 -6.32
CA ALA A 45 -7.06 -4.08 -5.90
C ALA A 45 -8.08 -5.20 -6.09
N SER A 46 -7.64 -6.31 -6.68
CA SER A 46 -8.38 -7.58 -6.71
C SER A 46 -7.88 -8.56 -5.65
N GLN A 47 -6.63 -8.41 -5.22
CA GLN A 47 -6.02 -9.21 -4.15
C GLN A 47 -5.13 -8.33 -3.28
N VAL A 48 -5.42 -8.33 -1.98
CA VAL A 48 -4.66 -7.64 -0.93
C VAL A 48 -4.24 -8.68 0.08
N GLU A 49 -2.98 -8.62 0.52
CA GLU A 49 -2.45 -9.46 1.57
C GLU A 49 -1.90 -8.60 2.72
N THR A 50 -1.84 -9.20 3.91
CA THR A 50 -1.18 -8.62 5.07
C THR A 50 0.09 -9.42 5.35
N CYS A 51 1.24 -8.74 5.31
CA CYS A 51 2.55 -9.31 5.63
C CYS A 51 3.16 -8.57 6.82
N GLU A 52 3.19 -9.22 7.98
CA GLU A 52 3.76 -8.64 9.21
C GLU A 52 5.24 -8.27 9.01
N CYS A 53 5.64 -7.14 9.58
CA CYS A 53 7.04 -6.71 9.58
C CYS A 53 7.42 -5.97 10.86
N ASP A 54 8.73 -5.83 11.10
CA ASP A 54 9.23 -5.25 12.34
C ASP A 54 8.72 -3.83 12.58
N PHE A 55 8.03 -3.64 13.69
CA PHE A 55 7.54 -2.34 14.10
C PHE A 55 8.69 -1.40 14.46
N ASN A 56 8.81 -0.30 13.70
CA ASN A 56 9.84 0.72 13.90
C ASN A 56 9.22 2.13 13.97
N PRO A 57 8.91 2.66 15.17
CA PRO A 57 8.25 3.95 15.30
C PRO A 57 9.12 5.12 14.80
N ASP A 58 10.44 5.02 14.90
CA ASP A 58 11.35 6.07 14.41
C ASP A 58 11.37 6.15 12.88
N PHE A 59 11.22 5.01 12.21
CA PHE A 59 11.03 4.99 10.76
C PHE A 59 9.73 5.71 10.37
N LEU A 60 8.62 5.41 11.04
CA LEU A 60 7.31 6.02 10.77
C LEU A 60 7.35 7.53 10.93
N ARG A 61 7.95 8.02 12.02
CA ARG A 61 8.12 9.46 12.30
C ARG A 61 8.93 10.16 11.20
N ARG A 62 9.97 9.51 10.68
CA ARG A 62 10.81 10.04 9.59
C ARG A 62 10.13 9.96 8.23
N MET A 63 9.24 8.99 8.04
CA MET A 63 8.53 8.76 6.78
C MET A 63 7.32 9.67 6.65
N TYR A 64 6.57 9.88 7.73
CA TYR A 64 5.37 10.72 7.77
C TYR A 64 5.50 12.06 7.00
N PRO A 65 6.54 12.90 7.19
CA PRO A 65 6.65 14.17 6.46
C PRO A 65 6.87 14.04 4.95
N LYS A 66 7.14 12.84 4.45
CA LYS A 66 7.31 12.56 3.01
C LYS A 66 6.03 12.04 2.35
N LEU A 67 5.02 11.72 3.16
CA LEU A 67 3.76 11.18 2.67
C LEU A 67 2.77 12.30 2.39
N ASP A 68 1.98 12.13 1.34
CA ASP A 68 0.70 12.83 1.28
C ASP A 68 -0.30 12.05 2.16
N TRP A 69 -0.52 12.55 3.37
CA TRP A 69 -1.37 11.90 4.37
C TRP A 69 -2.82 11.73 3.89
N LYS A 70 -3.33 12.70 3.14
CA LYS A 70 -4.71 12.67 2.66
C LYS A 70 -4.88 11.54 1.64
N ALA A 71 -4.00 11.49 0.63
CA ALA A 71 -4.00 10.44 -0.38
C ALA A 71 -3.74 9.05 0.21
N PHE A 72 -2.84 8.95 1.20
CA PHE A 72 -2.58 7.71 1.92
C PHE A 72 -3.83 7.19 2.61
N ARG A 73 -4.50 8.06 3.40
CA ARG A 73 -5.73 7.71 4.13
C ARG A 73 -6.85 7.29 3.17
N GLU A 74 -7.11 8.07 2.13
CA GLU A 74 -8.17 7.76 1.14
C GLU A 74 -7.91 6.42 0.45
N THR A 75 -6.65 6.11 0.15
CA THR A 75 -6.27 4.80 -0.42
C THR A 75 -6.47 3.67 0.59
N ALA A 76 -6.05 3.88 1.84
CA ALA A 76 -6.19 2.91 2.90
C ALA A 76 -7.66 2.55 3.20
N GLU A 77 -8.54 3.56 3.28
CA GLU A 77 -9.98 3.38 3.49
C GLU A 77 -10.63 2.52 2.38
N GLY A 78 -10.12 2.60 1.15
CA GLY A 78 -10.60 1.78 0.03
C GLY A 78 -10.08 0.34 0.01
N LEU A 79 -8.95 0.06 0.67
CA LEU A 79 -8.25 -1.24 0.58
C LEU A 79 -8.38 -2.09 1.84
N VAL A 80 -8.46 -1.46 3.01
CA VAL A 80 -8.38 -2.12 4.30
C VAL A 80 -9.66 -1.81 5.08
N PRO A 81 -10.60 -2.77 5.14
CA PRO A 81 -11.83 -2.62 5.91
C PRO A 81 -11.53 -2.23 7.36
N ASP A 82 -12.38 -1.38 7.95
CA ASP A 82 -12.28 -0.93 9.34
C ASP A 82 -10.99 -0.18 9.71
N THR A 83 -10.25 0.32 8.71
CA THR A 83 -9.09 1.20 8.96
C THR A 83 -9.51 2.47 9.68
N GLN A 84 -8.91 2.70 10.86
CA GLN A 84 -9.14 3.89 11.67
C GLN A 84 -7.89 4.78 11.65
N LEU A 85 -7.64 5.43 10.52
CA LEU A 85 -6.62 6.46 10.43
C LEU A 85 -7.24 7.84 10.70
N PRO A 86 -6.61 8.69 11.53
CA PRO A 86 -7.13 10.01 11.84
C PRO A 86 -7.10 10.93 10.60
N GLU A 87 -8.02 11.89 10.55
CA GLU A 87 -8.07 12.90 9.47
C GLU A 87 -6.83 13.79 9.44
N SER A 88 -6.28 14.10 10.61
CA SER A 88 -5.04 14.85 10.75
C SER A 88 -4.19 14.21 11.85
N VAL A 89 -2.87 14.24 11.66
CA VAL A 89 -1.92 13.72 12.65
C VAL A 89 -1.23 14.90 13.33
N SER A 90 -1.32 14.94 14.65
CA SER A 90 -0.58 15.92 15.45
C SER A 90 0.83 15.42 15.77
N GLU A 91 1.73 16.33 16.15
CA GLU A 91 3.07 15.94 16.60
C GLU A 91 3.04 15.00 17.81
N ASP A 92 2.08 15.17 18.72
CA ASP A 92 1.96 14.34 19.91
C ASP A 92 1.56 12.91 19.56
N MET A 93 0.72 12.72 18.53
CA MET A 93 0.39 11.39 18.03
C MET A 93 1.62 10.68 17.48
N LEU A 94 2.46 11.38 16.70
CA LEU A 94 3.71 10.82 16.18
C LEU A 94 4.74 10.51 17.29
N LYS A 95 4.74 11.28 18.38
CA LYS A 95 5.70 11.12 19.48
C LYS A 95 5.27 10.05 20.48
N SER A 96 4.00 9.97 20.85
CA SER A 96 3.58 9.28 22.07
C SER A 96 2.34 8.40 21.92
N ASP A 97 1.63 8.45 20.80
CA ASP A 97 0.47 7.58 20.56
C ASP A 97 0.90 6.28 19.88
N GLU A 98 1.20 5.26 20.70
CA GLU A 98 1.59 3.95 20.20
C GLU A 98 0.46 3.25 19.43
N GLY A 99 -0.80 3.49 19.80
CA GLY A 99 -1.96 2.92 19.11
C GLY A 99 -2.03 3.42 17.67
N PHE A 100 -1.93 4.75 17.50
CA PHE A 100 -1.84 5.37 16.17
C PHE A 100 -0.63 4.85 15.38
N LEU A 101 0.56 4.80 15.98
CA LEU A 101 1.76 4.35 15.28
C LEU A 101 1.64 2.89 14.81
N ARG A 102 0.99 2.02 15.58
CA ARG A 102 0.73 0.63 15.17
C ARG A 102 -0.26 0.54 14.02
N SER A 103 -1.36 1.30 14.05
CA SER A 103 -2.30 1.37 12.93
C SER A 103 -1.64 1.95 11.67
N PHE A 104 -0.82 3.00 11.83
CA PHE A 104 -0.07 3.60 10.74
C PHE A 104 0.95 2.62 10.15
N HIS A 105 1.72 1.91 10.99
CA HIS A 105 2.65 0.86 10.56
C HIS A 105 1.96 -0.22 9.74
N HIS A 106 0.85 -0.75 10.28
CA HIS A 106 0.10 -1.82 9.64
C HIS A 106 -0.31 -1.45 8.22
N VAL A 107 -0.97 -0.30 8.08
CA VAL A 107 -1.45 0.16 6.77
C VAL A 107 -0.30 0.52 5.84
N LEU A 108 0.74 1.18 6.35
CA LEU A 108 1.85 1.69 5.53
C LEU A 108 2.76 0.58 5.00
N LEU A 109 3.04 -0.42 5.84
CA LEU A 109 4.11 -1.40 5.62
C LEU A 109 3.64 -2.84 5.53
N GLU A 110 2.52 -3.21 6.16
CA GLU A 110 2.07 -4.61 6.20
C GLU A 110 0.99 -4.90 5.17
N VAL A 111 0.25 -3.88 4.73
CA VAL A 111 -0.77 -4.03 3.68
C VAL A 111 -0.11 -3.94 2.31
N GLU A 112 -0.29 -5.01 1.53
CA GLU A 112 0.34 -5.20 0.23
C GLU A 112 -0.71 -5.53 -0.83
N VAL A 113 -0.64 -4.85 -1.97
CA VAL A 113 -1.49 -5.16 -3.13
C VAL A 113 -0.76 -6.17 -4.00
N GLU A 114 -1.30 -7.38 -4.13
CA GLU A 114 -0.70 -8.46 -4.93
C GLU A 114 -1.18 -8.43 -6.38
N GLU A 115 -2.48 -8.24 -6.60
CA GLU A 115 -3.08 -8.15 -7.94
C GLU A 115 -4.05 -6.98 -8.00
N GLY A 116 -4.01 -6.23 -9.09
CA GLY A 116 -4.88 -5.06 -9.29
C GLY A 116 -4.42 -4.12 -10.40
N ALA A 117 -4.76 -2.84 -10.27
CA ALA A 117 -4.26 -1.80 -11.15
C ALA A 117 -4.17 -0.43 -10.45
N LEU A 118 -3.20 0.37 -10.88
CA LEU A 118 -3.10 1.80 -10.61
C LEU A 118 -3.74 2.58 -11.76
N ILE A 119 -4.66 3.49 -11.46
CA ILE A 119 -5.40 4.26 -12.47
C ILE A 119 -4.97 5.71 -12.40
N CYS A 120 -4.44 6.25 -13.50
CA CYS A 120 -4.05 7.66 -13.58
C CYS A 120 -5.29 8.55 -13.34
N PRO A 121 -5.22 9.53 -12.42
CA PRO A 121 -6.42 10.26 -12.01
C PRO A 121 -6.94 11.22 -13.08
N GLU A 122 -6.11 11.64 -14.03
CA GLU A 122 -6.53 12.52 -15.14
C GLU A 122 -6.97 11.74 -16.38
N THR A 123 -6.17 10.77 -16.84
CA THR A 123 -6.39 10.10 -18.13
C THR A 123 -7.21 8.81 -18.02
N GLY A 124 -7.34 8.25 -16.82
CA GLY A 124 -7.93 6.92 -16.61
C GLY A 124 -7.05 5.76 -17.10
N ARG A 125 -5.81 6.02 -17.55
CA ARG A 125 -4.87 4.98 -17.97
C ARG A 125 -4.62 3.99 -16.84
N ARG A 126 -4.78 2.71 -17.14
CA ARG A 126 -4.63 1.60 -16.18
C ARG A 126 -3.23 1.00 -16.24
N PHE A 127 -2.52 0.96 -15.12
CA PHE A 127 -1.22 0.31 -14.97
C PHE A 127 -1.40 -0.96 -14.14
N PRO A 128 -1.25 -2.16 -14.73
CA PRO A 128 -1.54 -3.41 -14.02
C PRO A 128 -0.52 -3.65 -12.91
N ILE A 129 -0.99 -4.17 -11.79
CA ILE A 129 -0.19 -4.73 -10.70
C ILE A 129 -0.33 -6.24 -10.79
N SER A 130 0.78 -6.95 -10.95
CA SER A 130 0.79 -8.42 -10.90
C SER A 130 1.94 -8.91 -10.05
N LYS A 131 1.68 -9.90 -9.19
CA LYS A 131 2.62 -10.41 -8.18
C LYS A 131 3.22 -9.27 -7.34
N GLY A 132 2.40 -8.26 -7.05
CA GLY A 132 2.74 -7.06 -6.32
C GLY A 132 3.73 -6.11 -7.01
N ILE A 133 3.98 -6.26 -8.31
CA ILE A 133 4.83 -5.36 -9.08
C ILE A 133 3.96 -4.48 -10.00
N PRO A 134 3.88 -3.16 -9.78
CA PRO A 134 3.19 -2.26 -10.70
C PRO A 134 3.98 -2.09 -12.00
N ASN A 135 3.34 -2.31 -13.14
CA ASN A 135 3.92 -2.02 -14.45
C ASN A 135 3.56 -0.60 -14.90
N LEU A 136 4.51 0.33 -14.76
CA LEU A 136 4.38 1.76 -15.11
C LEU A 136 4.97 2.12 -16.48
N LEU A 137 5.21 1.13 -17.35
CA LEU A 137 5.72 1.39 -18.70
C LEU A 137 4.70 2.18 -19.52
N LEU A 138 5.20 3.22 -20.18
CA LEU A 138 4.46 4.06 -21.11
C LEU A 138 4.71 3.58 -22.55
N ASN A 139 3.70 3.69 -23.41
CA ASN A 139 3.90 3.54 -24.84
C ASN A 139 4.67 4.72 -25.42
N GLU A 140 5.21 4.59 -26.64
CA GLU A 140 5.98 5.66 -27.29
C GLU A 140 5.17 6.96 -27.48
N ASP A 141 3.86 6.85 -27.69
CA ASP A 141 2.93 7.96 -27.83
C ASP A 141 2.54 8.60 -26.49
N GLU A 142 2.77 7.92 -25.36
CA GLU A 142 2.50 8.38 -23.99
C GLU A 142 3.72 9.08 -23.36
N CYS A 143 4.91 9.00 -23.99
CA CYS A 143 6.19 9.58 -23.54
C CYS A 143 6.39 11.07 -23.93
#